data_AF-A0A2A6NHT5-F1
#
_entry.id   AF-A0A2A6NHT5-F1
#
_cell.length_a   1.000
_cell.length_b   1.000
_cell.length_c   1.000
_cell.angle_alpha   90.00
_cell.angle_beta   90.00
_cell.angle_gamma   90.00
#
_symmetry.space_group_name_H-M   'P 1'
#
loop_
_entity.id
_entity.type
_entity.pdbx_description
1 polymer ?
#
loop_
_entity_poly.entity_id
_entity_poly.type
_entity_poly.pdbx_seq_one_letter_code
_entity_poly.pdbx_strand_id
1 'polypeptide(L)'
;MIKRFFLTLALSFGLMSPSFAAGTIPFSLSQQFDSLGKPLANCFFYIIQAGTTSTPQSAYQDSALTQALPNPMRCDASGRLPQFFLADGLIKVRIADKNGVAQAYPNGANGIDNIQVIGPSGGGGGGGGGPDPTTLLQTGHMELFYGSGTLSGFVRCNGRTIGSSVSGATERANADTSALFNYLWGADANLVVSGGRGASAAADFAANKTITLPDCRGRTIAGLDDMGNAAAGRLTSSYFGAVATTLGAVGGAESQTLTIAQMPSHYHSASILDPGHTHPFSAAQFAAGAFGISGSSAQQVNLASSATASATTGVRVTSSNGLDTTNSAGGGLPHPIVAPTILTTIYIKL
;
A
#
# COMPACT_ATOMS: atom_id res chain seq x y z
N MET A 1 -67.85 25.56 11.86
CA MET A 1 -67.27 25.62 10.49
C MET A 1 -65.80 26.02 10.60
N ILE A 2 -64.88 25.05 10.66
CA ILE A 2 -63.43 25.28 10.70
C ILE A 2 -62.84 24.48 9.55
N LYS A 3 -62.38 25.18 8.50
CA LYS A 3 -61.79 24.58 7.30
C LYS A 3 -60.29 24.36 7.54
N ARG A 4 -59.85 23.10 7.49
CA ARG A 4 -58.44 22.70 7.54
C ARG A 4 -57.85 22.82 6.13
N PHE A 5 -56.78 23.60 5.98
CA PHE A 5 -55.99 23.71 4.76
C PHE A 5 -54.79 22.75 4.91
N PHE A 6 -54.77 21.65 4.16
CA PHE A 6 -53.61 20.77 4.05
C PHE A 6 -52.89 21.11 2.74
N LEU A 7 -51.66 21.61 2.84
CA LEU A 7 -50.78 21.88 1.73
C LEU A 7 -49.97 20.61 1.43
N THR A 8 -50.33 19.87 0.38
CA THR A 8 -49.56 18.72 -0.11
C THR A 8 -48.40 19.21 -0.97
N LEU A 9 -47.19 19.17 -0.41
CA LEU A 9 -45.94 19.37 -1.15
C LEU A 9 -45.59 18.07 -1.88
N ALA A 10 -45.89 18.02 -3.18
CA ALA A 10 -45.44 16.94 -4.07
C ALA A 10 -43.95 17.13 -4.37
N LEU A 11 -43.09 16.42 -3.63
CA LEU A 11 -41.67 16.34 -3.94
C LEU A 11 -41.47 15.31 -5.05
N SER A 12 -41.22 15.80 -6.26
CA SER A 12 -40.88 14.99 -7.44
C SER A 12 -39.59 14.20 -7.18
N PHE A 13 -39.74 12.88 -7.03
CA PHE A 13 -38.64 11.93 -7.11
C PHE A 13 -38.02 12.01 -8.52
N GLY A 14 -36.88 12.67 -8.63
CA GLY A 14 -36.00 12.54 -9.79
C GLY A 14 -35.46 11.13 -9.81
N LEU A 15 -36.00 10.28 -10.68
CA LEU A 15 -35.41 8.99 -11.05
C LEU A 15 -34.02 9.27 -11.63
N MET A 16 -32.97 9.09 -10.83
CA MET A 16 -31.61 8.99 -11.34
C MET A 16 -31.57 7.74 -12.23
N SER A 17 -31.55 7.97 -13.54
CA SER A 17 -31.33 6.91 -14.52
C SER A 17 -29.90 6.38 -14.36
N PRO A 18 -29.65 5.08 -14.57
CA PRO A 18 -28.29 4.55 -14.55
C PRO A 18 -27.43 5.32 -15.54
N SER A 19 -26.23 5.69 -15.11
CA SER A 19 -25.17 6.20 -15.98
C SER A 19 -24.85 5.10 -16.99
N PHE A 20 -25.27 5.28 -18.23
CA PHE A 20 -24.93 4.35 -19.31
C PHE A 20 -23.59 4.79 -19.91
N ALA A 21 -22.61 3.89 -19.96
CA ALA A 21 -21.34 4.11 -20.64
C ALA A 21 -21.51 3.85 -22.14
N ALA A 22 -21.07 4.77 -23.00
CA ALA A 22 -21.31 4.69 -24.45
C ALA A 22 -20.13 4.06 -25.21
N GLY A 23 -20.26 2.81 -25.62
CA GLY A 23 -19.29 2.13 -26.47
C GLY A 23 -19.66 2.12 -27.95
N THR A 24 -18.74 1.65 -28.78
CA THR A 24 -18.98 1.34 -30.19
C THR A 24 -18.44 -0.04 -30.53
N ILE A 25 -18.88 -0.57 -31.67
CA ILE A 25 -18.48 -1.88 -32.21
C ILE A 25 -17.96 -1.67 -33.63
N PRO A 26 -17.17 -2.60 -34.22
CA PRO A 26 -16.57 -2.45 -35.56
C PRO A 26 -17.59 -2.46 -36.74
N PHE A 27 -18.85 -2.14 -36.47
CA PHE A 27 -19.91 -1.90 -37.43
C PHE A 27 -20.24 -0.41 -37.59
N SER A 28 -19.91 0.43 -36.60
CA SER A 28 -20.13 1.88 -36.68
C SER A 28 -19.23 2.51 -37.74
N LEU A 29 -19.79 3.35 -38.60
CA LEU A 29 -19.12 3.98 -39.75
C LEU A 29 -18.49 3.02 -40.77
N SER A 30 -18.72 1.71 -40.67
CA SER A 30 -18.17 0.72 -41.60
C SER A 30 -19.14 0.38 -42.74
N GLN A 31 -18.56 0.05 -43.89
CA GLN A 31 -19.31 -0.38 -45.08
C GLN A 31 -19.59 -1.88 -44.99
N GLN A 32 -20.83 -2.28 -45.25
CA GLN A 32 -21.27 -3.67 -45.23
C GLN A 32 -21.32 -4.24 -46.65
N PHE A 33 -20.92 -5.49 -46.80
CA PHE A 33 -20.87 -6.19 -48.09
C PHE A 33 -21.73 -7.45 -48.03
N ASP A 34 -22.28 -7.83 -49.19
CA ASP A 34 -22.95 -9.12 -49.37
C ASP A 34 -21.93 -10.26 -49.54
N SER A 35 -22.41 -11.50 -49.63
CA SER A 35 -21.56 -12.68 -49.84
C SER A 35 -20.82 -12.69 -51.17
N LEU A 36 -21.16 -11.79 -52.10
CA LEU A 36 -20.53 -11.61 -53.41
C LEU A 36 -19.60 -10.38 -53.44
N GLY A 37 -19.39 -9.72 -52.29
CA GLY A 37 -18.52 -8.54 -52.15
C GLY A 37 -19.13 -7.25 -52.67
N LYS A 38 -20.44 -7.20 -52.97
CA LYS A 38 -21.12 -5.95 -53.35
C LYS A 38 -21.58 -5.20 -52.11
N PRO A 39 -21.53 -3.86 -52.11
CA PRO A 39 -22.03 -3.10 -50.98
C PRO A 39 -23.53 -3.32 -50.77
N LEU A 40 -23.93 -3.54 -49.51
CA LEU A 40 -25.31 -3.75 -49.10
C LEU A 40 -26.09 -2.43 -49.06
N ALA A 41 -26.35 -1.86 -50.23
CA ALA A 41 -27.07 -0.59 -50.34
C ALA A 41 -28.45 -0.65 -49.65
N ASN A 42 -28.73 0.33 -48.80
CA ASN A 42 -29.97 0.43 -48.04
C ASN A 42 -30.29 -0.79 -47.15
N CYS A 43 -29.26 -1.49 -46.63
CA CYS A 43 -29.47 -2.56 -45.65
C CYS A 43 -30.16 -2.10 -44.37
N PHE A 44 -30.75 -3.08 -43.67
CA PHE A 44 -31.25 -2.94 -42.31
C PHE A 44 -30.26 -3.55 -41.33
N PHE A 45 -29.84 -2.76 -40.33
CA PHE A 45 -28.99 -3.21 -39.23
C PHE A 45 -29.78 -3.20 -37.93
N TYR A 46 -29.95 -4.37 -37.36
CA TYR A 46 -30.67 -4.62 -36.12
C TYR A 46 -29.70 -4.75 -34.98
N ILE A 47 -30.02 -4.07 -33.87
CA ILE A 47 -29.34 -4.24 -32.60
C ILE A 47 -30.33 -4.91 -31.65
N ILE A 48 -29.95 -6.05 -31.11
CA ILE A 48 -30.83 -6.95 -30.40
C ILE A 48 -30.17 -7.21 -29.05
N GLN A 49 -30.97 -7.36 -27.99
CA GLN A 49 -30.45 -7.75 -26.70
C GLN A 49 -29.79 -9.13 -26.80
N ALA A 50 -28.59 -9.29 -26.23
CA ALA A 50 -27.87 -10.57 -26.23
C ALA A 50 -28.73 -11.73 -25.70
N GLY A 51 -28.58 -12.90 -26.31
CA GLY A 51 -29.37 -14.09 -25.97
C GLY A 51 -30.83 -14.08 -26.40
N THR A 52 -31.32 -12.99 -27.03
CA THR A 52 -32.68 -12.92 -27.59
C THR A 52 -32.66 -13.04 -29.13
N THR A 53 -33.83 -13.24 -29.73
CA THR A 53 -33.95 -13.38 -31.20
C THR A 53 -34.35 -12.07 -31.89
N SER A 54 -35.15 -11.23 -31.22
CA SER A 54 -35.72 -10.03 -31.83
C SER A 54 -35.96 -8.88 -30.85
N THR A 55 -35.58 -9.00 -29.57
CA THR A 55 -35.82 -7.94 -28.58
C THR A 55 -34.91 -6.74 -28.91
N PRO A 56 -35.47 -5.58 -29.32
CA PRO A 56 -34.65 -4.46 -29.74
C PRO A 56 -33.81 -3.91 -28.59
N GLN A 57 -32.56 -3.57 -28.87
CA GLN A 57 -31.71 -2.79 -27.98
C GLN A 57 -31.50 -1.39 -28.54
N SER A 58 -31.49 -0.39 -27.67
CA SER A 58 -31.31 1.01 -28.04
C SER A 58 -29.90 1.31 -28.52
N ALA A 59 -29.82 2.13 -29.56
CA ALA A 59 -28.59 2.75 -30.07
C ALA A 59 -28.79 4.26 -30.15
N TYR A 60 -27.71 5.02 -30.17
CA TYR A 60 -27.76 6.48 -30.03
C TYR A 60 -26.83 7.19 -31.01
N GLN A 61 -27.18 8.42 -31.38
CA GLN A 61 -26.36 9.28 -32.26
C GLN A 61 -25.18 9.92 -31.52
N ASP A 62 -25.25 10.00 -30.19
CA ASP A 62 -24.27 10.67 -29.34
C ASP A 62 -23.75 9.75 -28.24
N SER A 63 -22.52 10.02 -27.80
CA SER A 63 -21.88 9.29 -26.70
C SER A 63 -22.47 9.59 -25.32
N ALA A 64 -23.40 10.53 -25.19
CA ALA A 64 -24.15 10.75 -23.95
C ALA A 64 -25.44 9.93 -23.89
N LEU A 65 -25.73 9.14 -24.94
CA LEU A 65 -26.88 8.24 -25.03
C LEU A 65 -28.22 8.98 -24.86
N THR A 66 -28.29 10.19 -25.43
CA THR A 66 -29.45 11.08 -25.30
C THR A 66 -30.39 11.04 -26.51
N GLN A 67 -29.85 10.80 -27.71
CA GLN A 67 -30.60 10.80 -28.96
C GLN A 67 -30.68 9.39 -29.55
N ALA A 68 -31.79 8.71 -29.28
CA ALA A 68 -32.01 7.35 -29.75
C ALA A 68 -32.12 7.28 -31.29
N LEU A 69 -31.42 6.30 -31.87
CA LEU A 69 -31.51 5.91 -33.27
C LEU A 69 -32.65 4.90 -33.47
N PRO A 70 -33.29 4.88 -34.66
CA PRO A 70 -34.28 3.87 -35.00
C PRO A 70 -33.64 2.49 -35.07
N ASN A 71 -34.40 1.46 -34.69
CA ASN A 71 -34.02 0.06 -34.80
C ASN A 71 -35.08 -0.69 -35.62
N PRO A 72 -34.77 -1.14 -36.84
CA PRO A 72 -33.44 -1.20 -37.46
C PRO A 72 -32.92 0.16 -37.94
N MET A 73 -31.60 0.33 -37.88
CA MET A 73 -30.88 1.41 -38.56
C MET A 73 -30.79 1.10 -40.05
N ARG A 74 -30.79 2.14 -40.89
CA ARG A 74 -30.62 2.01 -42.34
C ARG A 74 -29.20 2.35 -42.77
N CYS A 75 -28.63 1.51 -43.61
CA CYS A 75 -27.41 1.80 -44.34
C CYS A 75 -27.68 2.81 -45.46
N ASP A 76 -26.67 3.56 -45.88
CA ASP A 76 -26.79 4.46 -47.03
C ASP A 76 -26.76 3.71 -48.38
N ALA A 77 -26.78 4.46 -49.49
CA ALA A 77 -26.71 3.90 -50.84
C ALA A 77 -25.40 3.16 -51.15
N SER A 78 -24.35 3.40 -50.36
CA SER A 78 -23.08 2.69 -50.43
C SER A 78 -23.00 1.52 -49.43
N GLY A 79 -24.06 1.24 -48.66
CA GLY A 79 -24.05 0.20 -47.64
C GLY A 79 -23.26 0.55 -46.39
N ARG A 80 -22.98 1.84 -46.15
CA ARG A 80 -22.30 2.32 -44.94
C ARG A 80 -23.32 2.57 -43.83
N LEU A 81 -22.95 2.17 -42.63
CA LEU A 81 -23.72 2.45 -41.43
C LEU A 81 -23.41 3.85 -40.89
N PRO A 82 -24.41 4.55 -40.32
CA PRO A 82 -24.16 5.81 -39.62
C PRO A 82 -23.28 5.56 -38.39
N GLN A 83 -22.74 6.65 -37.84
CA GLN A 83 -22.16 6.57 -36.50
C GLN A 83 -23.25 6.22 -35.50
N PHE A 84 -22.97 5.27 -34.62
CA PHE A 84 -23.82 4.94 -33.49
C PHE A 84 -23.02 4.59 -32.24
N PHE A 85 -23.66 4.82 -31.10
CA PHE A 85 -23.18 4.54 -29.76
C PHE A 85 -24.17 3.63 -29.03
N LEU A 86 -23.65 2.80 -28.13
CA LEU A 86 -24.40 1.79 -27.40
C LEU A 86 -24.06 1.84 -25.92
N ALA A 87 -25.03 1.52 -25.07
CA ALA A 87 -24.74 1.26 -23.66
C ALA A 87 -23.80 0.05 -23.52
N ASP A 88 -22.92 0.09 -22.52
CA ASP A 88 -22.05 -1.02 -22.12
C ASP A 88 -22.84 -2.30 -21.83
N GLY A 89 -22.24 -3.44 -22.17
CA GLY A 89 -22.84 -4.76 -22.03
C GLY A 89 -22.75 -5.62 -23.28
N LEU A 90 -23.38 -6.80 -23.19
CA LEU A 90 -23.44 -7.76 -24.27
C LEU A 90 -24.63 -7.50 -25.19
N ILE A 91 -24.38 -7.55 -26.49
CA ILE A 91 -25.40 -7.30 -27.52
C ILE A 91 -25.38 -8.38 -28.60
N LYS A 92 -26.41 -8.35 -29.43
CA LYS A 92 -26.52 -9.10 -30.66
C LYS A 92 -26.76 -8.17 -31.83
N VAL A 93 -26.16 -8.45 -32.99
CA VAL A 93 -26.38 -7.68 -34.21
C VAL A 93 -26.80 -8.56 -35.37
N ARG A 94 -27.70 -8.06 -36.22
CA ARG A 94 -28.13 -8.75 -37.43
C ARG A 94 -28.25 -7.77 -38.58
N ILE A 95 -27.80 -8.17 -39.77
CA ILE A 95 -27.93 -7.38 -40.99
C ILE A 95 -28.88 -8.08 -41.93
N ALA A 96 -29.79 -7.31 -42.55
CA ALA A 96 -30.63 -7.76 -43.64
C ALA A 96 -30.44 -6.84 -44.85
N ASP A 97 -30.61 -7.38 -46.06
CA ASP A 97 -30.57 -6.58 -47.28
C ASP A 97 -31.76 -5.62 -47.39
N LYS A 98 -31.81 -4.83 -48.47
CA LYS A 98 -32.91 -3.90 -48.76
C LYS A 98 -34.31 -4.57 -48.82
N ASN A 99 -34.36 -5.88 -49.05
CA ASN A 99 -35.59 -6.68 -49.14
C ASN A 99 -35.92 -7.36 -47.80
N GLY A 100 -35.14 -7.16 -46.74
CA GLY A 100 -35.34 -7.77 -45.43
C GLY A 100 -34.77 -9.19 -45.31
N VAL A 101 -33.99 -9.67 -46.28
CA VAL A 101 -33.37 -10.99 -46.23
C VAL A 101 -32.08 -10.92 -45.41
N ALA A 102 -32.02 -11.72 -44.34
CA ALA A 102 -30.86 -11.79 -43.47
C ALA A 102 -29.60 -12.19 -44.25
N GLN A 103 -28.53 -11.42 -44.06
CA GLN A 103 -27.22 -11.69 -44.66
C GLN A 103 -26.45 -12.63 -43.75
N ALA A 104 -25.90 -13.72 -44.30
CA ALA A 104 -25.20 -14.75 -43.54
C ALA A 104 -23.82 -14.27 -43.10
N TYR A 105 -23.76 -13.62 -41.94
CA TYR A 105 -22.53 -13.38 -41.18
C TYR A 105 -22.15 -14.66 -40.39
N PRO A 106 -21.01 -14.75 -39.66
CA PRO A 106 -20.43 -16.00 -39.15
C PRO A 106 -21.32 -16.94 -38.31
N ASN A 107 -22.55 -16.55 -37.98
CA ASN A 107 -23.53 -17.31 -37.20
C ASN A 107 -24.92 -17.43 -37.90
N GLY A 108 -24.95 -17.31 -39.23
CA GLY A 108 -26.14 -17.53 -40.07
C GLY A 108 -27.19 -16.40 -40.00
N ALA A 109 -28.43 -16.70 -40.38
CA ALA A 109 -29.56 -15.75 -40.40
C ALA A 109 -29.93 -15.17 -39.02
N ASN A 110 -29.33 -15.71 -37.95
CA ASN A 110 -29.56 -15.33 -36.57
C ASN A 110 -28.67 -14.17 -36.09
N GLY A 111 -27.68 -13.73 -36.88
CA GLY A 111 -26.78 -12.63 -36.50
C GLY A 111 -25.70 -13.01 -35.50
N ILE A 112 -24.82 -12.07 -35.15
CA ILE A 112 -23.68 -12.29 -34.25
C ILE A 112 -24.13 -11.95 -32.83
N ASP A 113 -24.05 -12.92 -31.91
CA ASP A 113 -24.47 -12.80 -30.51
C ASP A 113 -23.28 -12.60 -29.57
N ASN A 114 -23.55 -12.17 -28.34
CA ASN A 114 -22.56 -11.94 -27.28
C ASN A 114 -21.39 -11.01 -27.70
N ILE A 115 -21.68 -9.97 -28.48
CA ILE A 115 -20.69 -8.91 -28.74
C ILE A 115 -20.60 -8.03 -27.50
N GLN A 116 -19.41 -7.92 -26.92
CA GLN A 116 -19.15 -6.97 -25.85
C GLN A 116 -19.02 -5.55 -26.43
N VAL A 117 -19.92 -4.68 -26.02
CA VAL A 117 -19.76 -3.23 -26.14
C VAL A 117 -18.94 -2.78 -24.94
N ILE A 118 -17.92 -1.95 -25.13
CA ILE A 118 -17.19 -1.30 -24.05
C ILE A 118 -17.20 0.19 -24.31
N GLY A 119 -17.84 0.95 -23.41
CA GLY A 119 -17.81 2.41 -23.40
C GLY A 119 -16.76 2.98 -22.46
N PRO A 120 -16.36 4.27 -22.60
CA PRO A 120 -15.64 4.95 -21.54
C PRO A 120 -16.59 5.03 -20.33
N SER A 121 -16.31 4.25 -19.29
CA SER A 121 -17.22 4.09 -18.16
C SER A 121 -17.47 5.43 -17.46
N GLY A 122 -18.75 5.82 -17.42
CA GLY A 122 -19.23 7.08 -16.87
C GLY A 122 -19.38 7.01 -15.35
N GLY A 123 -18.30 7.25 -14.62
CA GLY A 123 -18.39 7.79 -13.26
C GLY A 123 -18.82 9.25 -13.35
N GLY A 124 -20.01 9.58 -12.85
CA GLY A 124 -20.61 10.91 -12.96
C GLY A 124 -19.70 12.05 -12.45
N GLY A 125 -19.39 12.98 -13.35
CA GLY A 125 -18.67 14.22 -13.08
C GLY A 125 -18.25 14.83 -14.41
N GLY A 126 -18.96 15.87 -14.85
CA GLY A 126 -18.87 16.39 -16.22
C GLY A 126 -17.47 16.82 -16.65
N GLY A 127 -17.20 16.62 -17.95
CA GLY A 127 -16.06 17.19 -18.66
C GLY A 127 -14.96 16.19 -18.98
N GLY A 128 -15.13 15.44 -20.08
CA GLY A 128 -14.03 14.80 -20.83
C GLY A 128 -13.05 13.95 -20.01
N GLY A 129 -13.55 12.89 -19.37
CA GLY A 129 -12.70 11.91 -18.68
C GLY A 129 -12.40 10.71 -19.58
N GLY A 130 -11.13 10.30 -19.63
CA GLY A 130 -10.69 9.03 -20.24
C GLY A 130 -11.27 7.79 -19.55
N PRO A 131 -10.77 6.57 -19.85
CA PRO A 131 -11.33 5.34 -19.32
C PRO A 131 -11.41 5.36 -17.79
N ASP A 132 -12.49 4.81 -17.24
CA ASP A 132 -12.75 4.65 -15.81
C ASP A 132 -11.51 4.09 -15.09
N PRO A 133 -10.99 4.78 -14.06
CA PRO A 133 -9.75 4.39 -13.42
C PRO A 133 -9.84 3.05 -12.66
N THR A 134 -11.04 2.44 -12.53
CA THR A 134 -11.20 1.05 -12.08
C THR A 134 -11.00 -0.02 -13.15
N THR A 135 -11.05 0.36 -14.44
CA THR A 135 -10.79 -0.57 -15.57
C THR A 135 -9.31 -0.92 -15.71
N LEU A 136 -8.43 -0.09 -15.17
CA LEU A 136 -6.99 -0.35 -15.11
C LEU A 136 -6.56 -0.91 -13.75
N LEU A 137 -7.18 -0.44 -12.64
CA LEU A 137 -6.80 -0.80 -11.27
C LEU A 137 -8.03 -0.97 -10.37
N GLN A 138 -8.22 -2.16 -9.82
CA GLN A 138 -9.34 -2.45 -8.90
C GLN A 138 -9.28 -1.56 -7.65
N THR A 139 -10.45 -1.18 -7.09
CA THR A 139 -10.55 -0.55 -5.76
C THR A 139 -9.76 -1.33 -4.72
N GLY A 140 -8.98 -0.62 -3.91
CA GLY A 140 -8.06 -1.24 -2.95
C GLY A 140 -6.64 -1.50 -3.50
N HIS A 141 -6.41 -1.34 -4.81
CA HIS A 141 -5.06 -1.37 -5.38
C HIS A 141 -4.20 -0.25 -4.79
N MET A 142 -2.95 -0.58 -4.46
CA MET A 142 -1.97 0.38 -3.97
C MET A 142 -0.94 0.69 -5.05
N GLU A 143 -0.62 1.97 -5.23
CA GLU A 143 0.41 2.41 -6.16
C GLU A 143 1.43 3.35 -5.50
N LEU A 144 2.66 3.29 -6.01
CA LEU A 144 3.73 4.20 -5.64
C LEU A 144 3.75 5.37 -6.60
N PHE A 145 3.75 6.58 -6.06
CA PHE A 145 3.76 7.80 -6.85
C PHE A 145 4.81 8.77 -6.35
N TYR A 146 5.65 9.28 -7.26
CA TYR A 146 6.68 10.26 -6.93
C TYR A 146 6.10 11.67 -6.90
N GLY A 147 5.46 12.00 -5.78
CA GLY A 147 4.84 13.29 -5.49
C GLY A 147 4.09 13.25 -4.16
N SER A 148 3.66 14.39 -3.62
CA SER A 148 3.02 14.48 -2.28
C SER A 148 1.59 15.04 -2.29
N GLY A 149 1.06 15.39 -3.46
CA GLY A 149 -0.22 16.06 -3.64
C GLY A 149 -1.44 15.17 -3.41
N THR A 150 -2.59 15.59 -3.91
CA THR A 150 -3.75 14.71 -4.07
C THR A 150 -3.69 14.05 -5.45
N LEU A 151 -4.20 12.83 -5.55
CA LEU A 151 -4.29 12.11 -6.82
C LEU A 151 -5.76 11.74 -7.08
N SER A 152 -6.29 12.18 -8.20
CA SER A 152 -7.70 11.95 -8.54
C SER A 152 -7.97 10.45 -8.68
N GLY A 153 -9.06 9.97 -8.06
CA GLY A 153 -9.39 8.55 -8.01
C GLY A 153 -8.66 7.75 -6.93
N PHE A 154 -7.83 8.39 -6.12
CA PHE A 154 -7.04 7.77 -5.05
C PHE A 154 -7.07 8.57 -3.74
N VAL A 155 -6.69 7.92 -2.65
CA VAL A 155 -6.39 8.55 -1.35
C VAL A 155 -5.07 8.02 -0.81
N ARG A 156 -4.42 8.75 0.10
CA ARG A 156 -3.11 8.33 0.63
C ARG A 156 -3.27 7.29 1.73
N CYS A 157 -2.39 6.29 1.77
CA CYS A 157 -2.29 5.35 2.89
C CYS A 157 -1.57 6.00 4.08
N ASN A 158 -2.24 6.93 4.76
CA ASN A 158 -1.65 7.80 5.77
C ASN A 158 -2.27 7.66 7.16
N GLY A 159 -3.06 6.62 7.40
CA GLY A 159 -3.74 6.38 8.68
C GLY A 159 -4.87 7.36 9.02
N ARG A 160 -5.20 8.30 8.14
CA ARG A 160 -6.38 9.17 8.29
C ARG A 160 -7.65 8.41 7.90
N THR A 161 -8.79 9.10 7.90
CA THR A 161 -10.09 8.48 7.65
C THR A 161 -10.72 8.86 6.30
N ILE A 162 -11.52 7.95 5.76
CA ILE A 162 -12.46 8.19 4.65
C ILE A 162 -13.91 7.97 5.09
N GLY A 163 -14.87 8.55 4.37
CA GLY A 163 -16.29 8.38 4.62
C GLY A 163 -17.15 9.25 3.70
N SER A 164 -18.46 9.28 3.96
CA SER A 164 -19.43 10.04 3.18
C SER A 164 -19.11 11.55 3.12
N SER A 165 -19.79 12.29 2.23
CA SER A 165 -19.61 13.74 2.09
C SER A 165 -19.85 14.55 3.37
N VAL A 166 -20.58 13.98 4.33
CA VAL A 166 -20.91 14.62 5.60
C VAL A 166 -20.29 13.92 6.82
N SER A 167 -19.42 12.93 6.61
CA SER A 167 -18.86 12.10 7.69
C SER A 167 -17.77 12.79 8.52
N GLY A 168 -17.27 13.95 8.08
CA GLY A 168 -16.12 14.61 8.72
C GLY A 168 -14.79 13.84 8.60
N ALA A 169 -14.69 12.94 7.61
CA ALA A 169 -13.46 12.19 7.34
C ALA A 169 -12.27 13.11 7.01
N THR A 170 -11.07 12.73 7.48
CA THR A 170 -9.90 13.63 7.53
C THR A 170 -8.96 13.54 6.34
N GLU A 171 -8.94 12.40 5.63
CA GLU A 171 -8.29 12.34 4.30
C GLU A 171 -9.29 12.73 3.23
N ARG A 172 -10.52 12.18 3.29
CA ARG A 172 -11.53 12.41 2.27
C ARG A 172 -12.95 12.12 2.75
N ALA A 173 -13.76 13.18 2.86
CA ALA A 173 -15.20 13.11 3.08
C ALA A 173 -15.94 13.31 1.75
N ASN A 174 -16.26 12.23 1.04
CA ASN A 174 -16.91 12.29 -0.27
C ASN A 174 -17.63 10.96 -0.61
N ALA A 175 -18.72 11.03 -1.37
CA ALA A 175 -19.57 9.89 -1.73
C ALA A 175 -18.84 8.82 -2.57
N ASP A 176 -17.86 9.22 -3.37
CA ASP A 176 -17.03 8.33 -4.18
C ASP A 176 -15.99 7.52 -3.35
N THR A 177 -15.92 7.73 -2.03
CA THR A 177 -15.15 6.85 -1.12
C THR A 177 -15.92 5.58 -0.73
N SER A 178 -17.19 5.46 -1.11
CA SER A 178 -18.05 4.33 -0.73
C SER A 178 -17.49 2.97 -1.16
N ALA A 179 -16.92 2.85 -2.35
CA ALA A 179 -16.34 1.62 -2.86
C ALA A 179 -15.14 1.18 -2.00
N LEU A 180 -14.16 2.07 -1.80
CA LEU A 180 -13.02 1.79 -0.91
C LEU A 180 -13.43 1.56 0.55
N PHE A 181 -14.41 2.28 1.07
CA PHE A 181 -14.94 2.04 2.42
C PHE A 181 -15.47 0.61 2.53
N ASN A 182 -16.30 0.17 1.57
CA ASN A 182 -16.85 -1.18 1.55
C ASN A 182 -15.74 -2.25 1.44
N TYR A 183 -14.73 -2.02 0.60
CA TYR A 183 -13.59 -2.90 0.45
C TYR A 183 -12.80 -3.05 1.76
N LEU A 184 -12.34 -1.94 2.34
CA LEU A 184 -11.54 -1.94 3.57
C LEU A 184 -12.30 -2.50 4.76
N TRP A 185 -13.61 -2.24 4.82
CA TRP A 185 -14.47 -2.80 5.86
C TRP A 185 -14.48 -4.33 5.81
N GLY A 186 -14.52 -4.95 4.62
CA GLY A 186 -14.45 -6.41 4.50
C GLY A 186 -13.03 -6.98 4.63
N ALA A 187 -12.04 -6.29 4.08
CA ALA A 187 -10.69 -6.83 3.89
C ALA A 187 -9.80 -6.78 5.14
N ASP A 188 -9.91 -5.74 5.96
CA ASP A 188 -9.06 -5.56 7.13
C ASP A 188 -9.91 -5.21 8.36
N ALA A 189 -10.08 -6.19 9.24
CA ALA A 189 -10.84 -6.04 10.48
C ALA A 189 -10.16 -5.12 11.50
N ASN A 190 -8.84 -4.89 11.39
CA ASN A 190 -8.07 -4.06 12.31
C ASN A 190 -8.28 -2.56 12.06
N LEU A 191 -8.76 -2.19 10.87
CA LEU A 191 -9.12 -0.80 10.58
C LEU A 191 -10.32 -0.38 11.42
N VAL A 192 -10.18 0.77 12.06
CA VAL A 192 -11.16 1.31 13.01
C VAL A 192 -12.27 2.00 12.23
N VAL A 193 -13.50 1.55 12.47
CA VAL A 193 -14.72 2.26 12.06
C VAL A 193 -15.22 3.10 13.22
N SER A 194 -15.50 4.38 13.00
CA SER A 194 -15.99 5.28 14.05
C SER A 194 -17.30 4.78 14.65
N GLY A 195 -17.36 4.61 15.97
CA GLY A 195 -18.51 4.02 16.65
C GLY A 195 -18.62 2.49 16.50
N GLY A 196 -17.56 1.84 16.01
CA GLY A 196 -17.51 0.40 15.78
C GLY A 196 -18.21 -0.03 14.49
N ARG A 197 -17.92 -1.27 14.07
CA ARG A 197 -18.52 -1.90 12.90
C ARG A 197 -19.97 -2.27 13.21
N GLY A 198 -20.88 -1.87 12.33
CA GLY A 198 -22.30 -2.20 12.38
C GLY A 198 -22.63 -3.49 11.63
N ALA A 199 -23.88 -3.59 11.14
CA ALA A 199 -24.37 -4.77 10.45
C ALA A 199 -23.74 -4.98 9.06
N SER A 200 -23.34 -3.90 8.38
CA SER A 200 -22.69 -3.96 7.08
C SER A 200 -21.92 -2.67 6.79
N ALA A 201 -20.95 -2.75 5.89
CA ALA A 201 -20.21 -1.59 5.43
C ALA A 201 -21.11 -0.50 4.82
N ALA A 202 -22.11 -0.90 4.03
CA ALA A 202 -23.06 0.03 3.43
C ALA A 202 -23.92 0.76 4.48
N ALA A 203 -24.35 0.06 5.53
CA ALA A 203 -25.10 0.67 6.63
C ALA A 203 -24.22 1.63 7.44
N ASP A 204 -22.96 1.26 7.70
CA ASP A 204 -21.99 2.12 8.38
C ASP A 204 -21.68 3.38 7.56
N PHE A 205 -21.50 3.26 6.25
CA PHE A 205 -21.29 4.38 5.34
C PHE A 205 -22.51 5.31 5.28
N ALA A 206 -23.72 4.75 5.16
CA ALA A 206 -24.96 5.52 5.16
C ALA A 206 -25.22 6.22 6.51
N ALA A 207 -24.74 5.65 7.60
CA ALA A 207 -24.75 6.26 8.93
C ALA A 207 -23.66 7.33 9.12
N ASN A 208 -22.95 7.71 8.06
CA ASN A 208 -21.86 8.70 8.06
C ASN A 208 -20.69 8.33 8.98
N LYS A 209 -20.48 7.03 9.22
CA LYS A 209 -19.28 6.58 9.90
C LYS A 209 -18.07 6.76 8.99
N THR A 210 -16.91 6.84 9.63
CA THR A 210 -15.62 6.89 8.97
C THR A 210 -14.85 5.61 9.23
N ILE A 211 -13.98 5.22 8.30
CA ILE A 211 -13.03 4.11 8.48
C ILE A 211 -11.61 4.65 8.33
N THR A 212 -10.69 4.19 9.17
CA THR A 212 -9.25 4.51 9.05
C THR A 212 -8.67 3.82 7.83
N LEU A 213 -7.80 4.50 7.10
CA LEU A 213 -6.99 3.94 6.03
C LEU A 213 -5.79 3.16 6.62
N PRO A 214 -5.22 2.19 5.87
CA PRO A 214 -3.89 1.68 6.17
C PRO A 214 -2.89 2.82 6.31
N ASP A 215 -1.98 2.68 7.27
CA ASP A 215 -0.93 3.66 7.51
C ASP A 215 0.40 3.15 6.97
N CYS A 216 0.88 3.73 5.88
CA CYS A 216 2.14 3.35 5.24
C CYS A 216 3.26 4.37 5.46
N ARG A 217 3.04 5.38 6.31
CA ARG A 217 4.05 6.42 6.58
C ARG A 217 5.31 5.80 7.19
N GLY A 218 6.44 5.95 6.50
CA GLY A 218 7.74 5.44 6.95
C GLY A 218 7.85 3.92 6.99
N ARG A 219 6.96 3.17 6.35
CA ARG A 219 6.93 1.70 6.38
C ARG A 219 7.35 1.11 5.03
N THR A 220 8.08 -0.01 5.10
CA THR A 220 8.32 -0.87 3.95
C THR A 220 7.17 -1.86 3.81
N ILE A 221 6.69 -2.07 2.59
CA ILE A 221 5.62 -3.04 2.31
C ILE A 221 6.24 -4.41 2.01
N ALA A 222 5.69 -5.45 2.64
CA ALA A 222 5.97 -6.84 2.34
C ALA A 222 4.67 -7.56 1.96
N GLY A 223 4.77 -8.67 1.22
CA GLY A 223 3.63 -9.57 1.03
C GLY A 223 3.23 -10.24 2.35
N LEU A 224 1.97 -10.65 2.44
CA LEU A 224 1.53 -11.55 3.52
C LEU A 224 2.37 -12.82 3.48
N ASP A 225 2.66 -13.42 4.63
CA ASP A 225 3.56 -14.58 4.66
C ASP A 225 2.92 -15.84 4.05
N ASP A 226 1.59 -15.86 3.91
CA ASP A 226 0.80 -16.95 3.31
C ASP A 226 0.50 -16.76 1.82
N MET A 227 0.20 -15.53 1.36
CA MET A 227 -0.18 -15.20 -0.03
C MET A 227 -1.21 -16.17 -0.63
N GLY A 228 -2.19 -16.60 0.16
CA GLY A 228 -3.21 -17.57 -0.28
C GLY A 228 -2.77 -19.05 -0.24
N ASN A 229 -1.65 -19.36 0.39
CA ASN A 229 -1.15 -20.71 0.67
C ASN A 229 -0.84 -20.88 2.17
N ALA A 230 -0.11 -21.92 2.59
CA ALA A 230 0.46 -21.99 3.93
C ALA A 230 1.56 -20.92 4.12
N ALA A 231 1.68 -20.39 5.34
CA ALA A 231 2.69 -19.40 5.71
C ALA A 231 4.12 -19.92 5.43
N ALA A 232 4.93 -19.10 4.76
CA ALA A 232 6.29 -19.45 4.36
C ALA A 232 7.31 -19.38 5.51
N GLY A 233 6.96 -18.73 6.64
CA GLY A 233 7.81 -18.59 7.82
C GLY A 233 8.93 -17.56 7.67
N ARG A 234 8.83 -16.61 6.73
CA ARG A 234 9.87 -15.59 6.49
C ARG A 234 9.72 -14.39 7.42
N LEU A 235 8.48 -14.02 7.73
CA LEU A 235 8.13 -12.97 8.70
C LEU A 235 7.51 -13.61 9.94
N THR A 236 8.34 -14.19 10.81
CA THR A 236 7.85 -14.83 12.04
C THR A 236 7.40 -13.80 13.07
N SER A 237 6.42 -14.15 13.90
CA SER A 237 5.91 -13.26 14.96
C SER A 237 6.98 -12.84 15.98
N SER A 238 7.97 -13.69 16.24
CA SER A 238 9.06 -13.42 17.17
C SER A 238 9.97 -12.26 16.73
N TYR A 239 10.23 -12.13 15.43
CA TYR A 239 11.15 -11.12 14.89
C TYR A 239 10.41 -9.95 14.21
N PHE A 240 9.28 -10.24 13.54
CA PHE A 240 8.44 -9.20 12.97
C PHE A 240 7.69 -8.43 14.07
N GLY A 241 7.29 -9.10 15.16
CA GLY A 241 6.53 -8.49 16.26
C GLY A 241 5.00 -8.54 16.07
N ALA A 242 4.53 -9.15 14.98
CA ALA A 242 3.11 -9.35 14.69
C ALA A 242 2.87 -10.63 13.88
N VAL A 243 1.61 -11.03 13.71
CA VAL A 243 1.24 -12.18 12.86
C VAL A 243 1.27 -11.73 11.40
N ALA A 244 2.22 -12.26 10.62
CA ALA A 244 2.46 -11.80 9.24
C ALA A 244 1.47 -12.32 8.18
N THR A 245 0.45 -13.10 8.58
CA THR A 245 -0.71 -13.45 7.75
C THR A 245 -1.88 -12.50 7.98
N THR A 246 -1.79 -11.58 8.95
CA THR A 246 -2.81 -10.58 9.22
C THR A 246 -2.56 -9.35 8.35
N LEU A 247 -3.52 -9.01 7.48
CA LEU A 247 -3.45 -7.79 6.68
C LEU A 247 -3.32 -6.54 7.56
N GLY A 248 -2.46 -5.61 7.17
CA GLY A 248 -2.19 -4.39 7.93
C GLY A 248 -1.32 -4.60 9.16
N ALA A 249 -0.84 -5.82 9.45
CA ALA A 249 0.11 -6.05 10.53
C ALA A 249 1.41 -5.24 10.30
N VAL A 250 1.90 -4.62 11.36
CA VAL A 250 3.10 -3.79 11.34
C VAL A 250 4.15 -4.34 12.31
N GLY A 251 5.41 -4.16 11.96
CA GLY A 251 6.53 -4.74 12.68
C GLY A 251 7.88 -4.22 12.20
N GLY A 252 8.95 -4.74 12.80
CA GLY A 252 10.34 -4.33 12.50
C GLY A 252 10.81 -3.11 13.29
N ALA A 253 12.06 -2.69 13.03
CA ALA A 253 12.73 -1.58 13.72
C ALA A 253 13.63 -0.81 12.74
N GLU A 254 13.87 0.48 13.01
CA GLU A 254 14.82 1.31 12.23
C GLU A 254 16.27 1.18 12.70
N SER A 255 16.48 0.75 13.94
CA SER A 255 17.81 0.60 14.52
C SER A 255 17.88 -0.60 15.46
N GLN A 256 19.10 -1.09 15.68
CA GLN A 256 19.37 -2.19 16.59
C GLN A 256 20.56 -1.83 17.48
N THR A 257 20.41 -2.01 18.79
CA THR A 257 21.54 -1.95 19.72
C THR A 257 22.32 -3.26 19.65
N LEU A 258 23.64 -3.16 19.44
CA LEU A 258 24.54 -4.29 19.59
C LEU A 258 24.75 -4.59 21.08
N THR A 259 24.35 -5.79 21.47
CA THR A 259 24.66 -6.34 22.80
C THR A 259 26.09 -6.84 22.85
N ILE A 260 26.64 -7.00 24.06
CA ILE A 260 27.99 -7.58 24.26
C ILE A 260 28.11 -8.95 23.59
N ALA A 261 27.05 -9.77 23.61
CA ALA A 261 27.02 -11.08 22.98
C ALA A 261 27.13 -11.04 21.44
N GLN A 262 26.85 -9.90 20.81
CA GLN A 262 26.95 -9.72 19.35
C GLN A 262 28.32 -9.18 18.90
N MET A 263 29.22 -8.84 19.83
CA MET A 263 30.58 -8.41 19.51
C MET A 263 31.55 -9.60 19.59
N PRO A 264 32.46 -9.78 18.62
CA PRO A 264 33.54 -10.74 18.75
C PRO A 264 34.35 -10.49 20.02
N SER A 265 34.75 -11.57 20.70
CA SER A 265 35.69 -11.49 21.81
C SER A 265 37.00 -10.88 21.30
N HIS A 266 37.46 -9.84 21.98
CA HIS A 266 38.70 -9.13 21.66
C HIS A 266 39.40 -8.70 22.94
N TYR A 267 40.68 -8.39 22.83
CA TYR A 267 41.55 -7.93 23.90
C TYR A 267 42.32 -6.69 23.43
N HIS A 268 42.64 -5.77 24.35
CA HIS A 268 43.49 -4.62 24.08
C HIS A 268 44.83 -4.75 24.80
N SER A 269 45.94 -4.44 24.14
CA SER A 269 47.24 -4.35 24.82
C SER A 269 47.24 -3.19 25.83
N ALA A 270 47.45 -3.48 27.11
CA ALA A 270 47.79 -2.44 28.09
C ALA A 270 49.31 -2.22 28.08
N SER A 271 49.77 -1.04 27.67
CA SER A 271 51.18 -0.67 27.80
C SER A 271 51.42 -0.09 29.18
N ILE A 272 52.22 -0.79 30.00
CA ILE A 272 52.62 -0.33 31.33
C ILE A 272 54.12 0.00 31.27
N LEU A 273 54.46 1.26 31.56
CA LEU A 273 55.84 1.73 31.71
C LEU A 273 56.13 1.85 33.21
N ASP A 274 56.91 0.94 33.77
CA ASP A 274 57.52 1.05 35.10
C ASP A 274 59.01 1.38 34.92
N PRO A 275 59.42 2.67 35.04
CA PRO A 275 60.83 3.05 34.96
C PRO A 275 61.71 2.49 36.10
N GLY A 276 61.11 1.70 37.01
CA GLY A 276 61.70 1.24 38.24
C GLY A 276 61.36 2.19 39.38
N HIS A 277 61.03 1.63 40.54
CA HIS A 277 60.89 2.37 41.79
C HIS A 277 61.47 1.56 42.95
N THR A 278 61.64 2.20 44.10
CA THR A 278 62.16 1.56 45.32
C THR A 278 61.15 1.69 46.45
N HIS A 279 61.05 0.67 47.31
CA HIS A 279 60.25 0.79 48.53
C HIS A 279 61.14 1.20 49.71
N PRO A 280 60.82 2.29 50.42
CA PRO A 280 61.58 2.70 51.59
C PRO A 280 61.26 1.82 52.80
N PHE A 281 62.26 1.51 53.59
CA PHE A 281 62.12 0.83 54.88
C PHE A 281 63.18 1.31 55.86
N SER A 282 62.92 1.14 57.15
CA SER A 282 63.90 1.42 58.19
C SER A 282 64.67 0.14 58.52
N ALA A 283 66.00 0.20 58.51
CA ALA A 283 66.85 -0.91 58.90
C ALA A 283 67.88 -0.47 59.94
N ALA A 284 68.21 -1.39 60.84
CA ALA A 284 69.34 -1.26 61.74
C ALA A 284 70.63 -1.25 60.91
N GLN A 285 71.36 -0.13 60.92
CA GLN A 285 72.67 -0.03 60.28
C GLN A 285 73.76 0.15 61.32
N PHE A 286 74.84 -0.60 61.17
CA PHE A 286 76.07 -0.40 61.93
C PHE A 286 76.98 0.55 61.16
N ALA A 287 77.63 1.50 61.84
CA ALA A 287 78.59 2.39 61.19
C ALA A 287 79.71 1.57 60.53
N ALA A 288 80.09 1.91 59.29
CA ALA A 288 81.16 1.25 58.58
C ALA A 288 82.46 1.30 59.40
N GLY A 289 83.03 0.12 59.71
CA GLY A 289 84.21 -0.01 60.58
C GLY A 289 83.93 -0.38 62.05
N ALA A 290 82.67 -0.58 62.45
CA ALA A 290 82.30 -0.93 63.84
C ALA A 290 82.54 -2.41 64.23
N PHE A 291 83.21 -3.22 63.41
CA PHE A 291 83.54 -4.62 63.73
C PHE A 291 84.82 -4.70 64.57
N GLY A 292 84.80 -4.04 65.73
CA GLY A 292 85.95 -3.95 66.61
C GLY A 292 85.55 -3.38 67.95
N ILE A 293 84.72 -4.12 68.71
CA ILE A 293 84.43 -3.79 70.10
C ILE A 293 84.86 -4.97 70.98
N SER A 294 85.99 -4.79 71.65
CA SER A 294 86.40 -5.60 72.79
C SER A 294 85.92 -4.90 74.06
N GLY A 295 84.76 -5.30 74.59
CA GLY A 295 84.24 -4.87 75.89
C GLY A 295 82.74 -4.57 75.94
N SER A 296 82.10 -4.88 77.08
CA SER A 296 80.66 -4.87 77.36
C SER A 296 80.00 -3.47 77.35
N SER A 297 79.97 -2.82 76.19
CA SER A 297 79.22 -1.57 75.97
C SER A 297 78.04 -1.80 75.04
N ALA A 298 76.89 -1.20 75.35
CA ALA A 298 75.67 -1.32 74.54
C ALA A 298 75.88 -0.63 73.18
N GLN A 299 75.77 -1.39 72.08
CA GLN A 299 75.89 -0.83 70.75
C GLN A 299 74.70 0.09 70.44
N GLN A 300 74.99 1.35 70.07
CA GLN A 300 74.00 2.26 69.54
C GLN A 300 73.62 1.84 68.11
N VAL A 301 72.46 1.19 67.96
CA VAL A 301 71.89 0.87 66.66
C VAL A 301 71.06 2.06 66.18
N ASN A 302 71.50 2.71 65.12
CA ASN A 302 70.70 3.77 64.48
C ASN A 302 69.79 3.13 63.43
N LEU A 303 68.49 3.46 63.48
CA LEU A 303 67.57 3.15 62.39
C LEU A 303 67.77 4.19 61.29
N ALA A 304 68.38 3.78 60.19
CA ALA A 304 68.58 4.62 59.01
C ALA A 304 67.53 4.28 57.95
N SER A 305 67.07 5.30 57.23
CA SER A 305 66.22 5.10 56.06
C SER A 305 67.02 4.40 54.97
N SER A 306 66.56 3.22 54.58
CA SER A 306 67.12 2.40 53.51
C SER A 306 66.06 2.19 52.43
N ALA A 307 66.48 1.80 51.24
CA ALA A 307 65.58 1.48 50.14
C ALA A 307 65.93 0.10 49.58
N THR A 308 64.93 -0.62 49.08
CA THR A 308 65.19 -1.83 48.29
C THR A 308 65.99 -1.47 47.04
N ALA A 309 66.71 -2.42 46.46
CA ALA A 309 67.22 -2.24 45.09
C ALA A 309 66.03 -1.91 44.17
N SER A 310 66.25 -1.02 43.19
CA SER A 310 65.22 -0.76 42.18
C SER A 310 65.02 -2.03 41.37
N ALA A 311 63.77 -2.48 41.29
CA ALA A 311 63.36 -3.59 40.47
C ALA A 311 62.25 -3.10 39.55
N THR A 312 62.28 -3.52 38.28
CA THR A 312 61.12 -3.39 37.40
C THR A 312 60.10 -4.42 37.86
N THR A 313 59.00 -3.95 38.42
CA THR A 313 57.94 -4.85 38.92
C THR A 313 57.04 -5.23 37.75
N GLY A 314 56.70 -6.51 37.62
CA GLY A 314 55.71 -7.00 36.65
C GLY A 314 54.29 -6.58 37.04
N VAL A 315 54.05 -5.27 37.20
CA VAL A 315 52.74 -4.71 37.54
C VAL A 315 51.75 -5.08 36.44
N ARG A 316 50.62 -5.61 36.88
CA ARG A 316 49.54 -6.15 36.05
C ARG A 316 48.27 -5.32 36.26
N VAL A 317 47.52 -5.04 35.19
CA VAL A 317 46.19 -4.41 35.31
C VAL A 317 45.20 -5.53 35.58
N THR A 318 44.55 -5.53 36.74
CA THR A 318 43.53 -6.51 37.09
C THR A 318 42.24 -6.27 36.30
N SER A 319 42.04 -7.08 35.26
CA SER A 319 40.76 -7.23 34.55
C SER A 319 40.00 -8.47 35.06
N SER A 320 38.68 -8.46 34.96
CA SER A 320 37.79 -9.58 35.37
C SER A 320 38.01 -10.88 34.60
N ASN A 321 38.81 -10.86 33.51
CA ASN A 321 39.21 -12.02 32.72
C ASN A 321 40.62 -12.57 33.07
N GLY A 322 41.31 -12.01 34.07
CA GLY A 322 42.62 -12.50 34.52
C GLY A 322 43.82 -12.15 33.61
N LEU A 323 43.68 -11.18 32.69
CA LEU A 323 44.74 -10.72 31.77
C LEU A 323 44.96 -9.19 31.88
N ASP A 324 46.16 -8.71 31.51
CA ASP A 324 46.58 -7.30 31.59
C ASP A 324 45.99 -6.43 30.48
N THR A 325 44.71 -6.10 30.59
CA THR A 325 44.00 -5.25 29.62
C THR A 325 43.13 -4.20 30.34
N THR A 326 43.04 -2.97 29.82
CA THR A 326 42.19 -1.92 30.40
C THR A 326 40.70 -2.16 30.11
N ASN A 327 39.81 -1.71 31.01
CA ASN A 327 38.35 -1.82 30.82
C ASN A 327 37.86 -0.94 29.67
N SER A 328 37.37 -1.55 28.60
CA SER A 328 36.31 -0.96 27.77
C SER A 328 35.42 -2.08 27.23
N ALA A 329 34.12 -2.00 27.49
CA ALA A 329 33.15 -3.01 27.09
C ALA A 329 32.03 -2.36 26.28
N GLY A 330 32.23 -2.24 24.98
CA GLY A 330 31.20 -1.92 23.98
C GLY A 330 30.64 -0.50 24.02
N GLY A 331 30.30 0.03 22.83
CA GLY A 331 29.69 1.36 22.71
C GLY A 331 28.21 1.37 23.13
N GLY A 332 27.50 0.24 23.05
CA GLY A 332 26.08 0.12 23.41
C GLY A 332 25.12 1.01 22.62
N LEU A 333 25.59 1.70 21.58
CA LEU A 333 24.80 2.60 20.77
C LEU A 333 24.04 1.82 19.68
N PRO A 334 22.79 2.20 19.37
CA PRO A 334 22.07 1.65 18.25
C PRO A 334 22.73 2.05 16.92
N HIS A 335 22.71 1.14 15.95
CA HIS A 335 23.10 1.40 14.57
C HIS A 335 21.87 1.26 13.66
N PRO A 336 21.80 2.00 12.54
CA PRO A 336 20.70 1.87 11.60
C PRO A 336 20.72 0.48 10.96
N ILE A 337 19.55 -0.16 10.89
CA ILE A 337 19.34 -1.42 10.16
C ILE A 337 18.46 -1.23 8.91
N VAL A 338 18.14 0.03 8.58
CA VAL A 338 17.38 0.38 7.40
C VAL A 338 18.24 0.21 6.15
N ALA A 339 17.73 -0.54 5.17
CA ALA A 339 18.36 -0.66 3.86
C ALA A 339 18.32 0.69 3.11
N PRO A 340 19.20 0.94 2.12
CA PRO A 340 19.08 2.12 1.25
C PRO A 340 17.66 2.22 0.66
N THR A 341 16.92 3.27 1.06
CA THR A 341 15.48 3.40 0.77
C THR A 341 15.18 4.79 0.22
N ILE A 342 14.34 4.86 -0.82
CA ILE A 342 13.80 6.11 -1.37
C ILE A 342 12.33 6.25 -0.98
N LEU A 343 11.91 7.46 -0.62
CA LEU A 343 10.53 7.74 -0.20
C LEU A 343 9.66 8.15 -1.39
N THR A 344 8.48 7.55 -1.47
CA THR A 344 7.40 7.91 -2.41
C THR A 344 6.08 7.97 -1.65
N THR A 345 5.05 8.58 -2.23
CA THR A 345 3.72 8.54 -1.63
C THR A 345 3.01 7.27 -2.10
N ILE A 346 2.46 6.55 -1.13
CA ILE A 346 1.64 5.36 -1.38
C ILE A 346 0.18 5.79 -1.40
N TYR A 347 -0.47 5.56 -2.54
CA TYR A 347 -1.89 5.81 -2.76
C TYR A 347 -2.66 4.50 -2.82
N ILE A 348 -3.94 4.54 -2.42
CA ILE A 348 -4.89 3.44 -2.57
C ILE A 348 -6.10 3.89 -3.39
N LYS A 349 -6.49 3.04 -4.34
CA LYS A 349 -7.55 3.30 -5.31
C LYS A 349 -8.92 3.35 -4.64
N LEU A 350 -9.66 4.43 -4.89
CA LEU A 350 -11.07 4.60 -4.49
C LEU A 350 -11.99 3.60 -5.17
#